data_AF-K4KZ97-F1
#
_entry.id   AF-K4KZ97-F1
#
_cell.length_a   1.000
_cell.length_b   1.000
_cell.length_c   1.000
_cell.angle_alpha   90.00
_cell.angle_beta   90.00
_cell.angle_gamma   90.00
#
_symmetry.space_group_name_H-M   'P 1'
#
loop_
_entity.id
_entity.type
_entity.pdbx_description
1 polymer ?
#
loop_
_entity_poly.entity_id
_entity_poly.type
_entity_poly.pdbx_seq_one_letter_code
_entity_poly.pdbx_strand_id
1 'polypeptide(L)'
;MTPTPTPEPSPTPGATDGGFAGYQFALTGGAGGLVYTVNNGNDLRAKLAEAKAGSQPIVVYIDGVITDANSGGQGKDIEIKDQDNVSLIGVADRASFDGIGLHIRRSKNIIVQNLTFHEPWPGQERDAISIEGDDDGSVTGHIWIDHCELYHQLTSDKDYYDGLIDTKAGAYAVTVSYSYLHHAHKTSLHGSSDTDTVPNADRFLTFHHNRFEHLTSRVPLFRHGKGHVYNNYFNEISSTAINSRMGAEILVEKNVFENTQNPVVSFGSSSIGYWNLVDNLMGPGVTWSTGSLDAHAQSGESTSTYTVPYSYTADSTDGLKEYILANAGVGKLDQSGLDIPPPVSAPPVDDGGGEEGEPVASLTLPLSESFTTSTEAFFTASYKSLTGSAGTGTPLYHRVTGSAEIVDGALSLTGARVSVGNSTPTVSTTGSDQQTTGVLPLVADYRVSFKVVSVAGDTSKAFMIYVDNNTASSANSLWGGASKFYSVALNSLVPGQTYQVSGLLASANSFLTLRTESAATIVLDDLVVEAAN
;
A
#
# COMPACT_ATOMS: atom_id res chain seq x y z
N MET A 1 -38.40 -33.14 10.57
CA MET A 1 -37.67 -31.96 10.08
C MET A 1 -37.18 -31.24 11.31
N THR A 2 -35.89 -31.39 11.60
CA THR A 2 -35.20 -30.76 12.74
C THR A 2 -35.07 -29.25 12.48
N PRO A 3 -35.28 -28.39 13.48
CA PRO A 3 -35.14 -26.95 13.32
C PRO A 3 -33.69 -26.59 13.01
N THR A 4 -33.51 -25.71 12.03
CA THR A 4 -32.24 -25.13 11.59
C THR A 4 -31.55 -24.44 12.78
N PRO A 5 -30.25 -24.66 13.02
CA PRO A 5 -29.53 -23.94 14.05
C PRO A 5 -29.43 -22.45 13.67
N THR A 6 -29.85 -21.60 14.59
CA THR A 6 -29.54 -20.16 14.60
C THR A 6 -28.02 -20.00 14.61
N PRO A 7 -27.42 -19.12 13.79
CA PRO A 7 -25.99 -18.81 13.92
C PRO A 7 -25.73 -18.29 15.34
N GLU A 8 -24.73 -18.86 15.99
CA GLU A 8 -24.23 -18.42 17.30
C GLU A 8 -23.78 -16.95 17.24
N PRO A 9 -23.89 -16.23 18.37
CA PRO A 9 -23.54 -14.82 18.45
C PRO A 9 -22.09 -14.58 18.03
N SER A 10 -21.92 -13.61 17.14
CA SER A 10 -20.65 -12.98 16.79
C SER A 10 -19.82 -12.70 18.05
N PRO A 11 -18.53 -13.06 18.10
CA PRO A 11 -17.69 -12.69 19.23
C PRO A 11 -17.68 -11.17 19.36
N THR A 12 -18.19 -10.67 20.48
CA THR A 12 -17.92 -9.33 20.98
C THR A 12 -16.39 -9.16 21.05
N PRO A 13 -15.78 -8.03 20.64
CA PRO A 13 -14.34 -7.78 20.80
C PRO A 13 -13.95 -7.76 22.29
N GLY A 14 -13.73 -8.93 22.87
CA GLY A 14 -13.30 -9.13 24.24
C GLY A 14 -11.82 -9.47 24.26
N ALA A 15 -11.02 -8.62 24.90
CA ALA A 15 -9.61 -8.83 25.26
C ALA A 15 -8.80 -9.60 24.20
N THR A 16 -8.35 -8.88 23.16
CA THR A 16 -7.44 -9.41 22.16
C THR A 16 -6.19 -9.98 22.83
N ASP A 17 -5.83 -11.22 22.50
CA ASP A 17 -4.62 -11.86 23.00
C ASP A 17 -3.39 -11.15 22.43
N GLY A 18 -2.90 -10.16 23.16
CA GLY A 18 -1.75 -9.36 22.76
C GLY A 18 -0.41 -10.06 22.97
N GLY A 19 -0.39 -11.33 23.36
CA GLY A 19 0.83 -12.10 23.61
C GLY A 19 1.87 -11.34 24.43
N PHE A 20 3.13 -11.40 23.99
CA PHE A 20 4.21 -10.62 24.60
C PHE A 20 4.08 -9.11 24.43
N ALA A 21 3.38 -8.62 23.40
CA ALA A 21 3.18 -7.18 23.23
C ALA A 21 2.32 -6.59 24.36
N GLY A 22 1.32 -7.34 24.83
CA GLY A 22 0.46 -7.00 25.97
C GLY A 22 0.93 -7.54 27.33
N TYR A 23 1.98 -8.36 27.39
CA TYR A 23 2.41 -8.95 28.65
C TYR A 23 2.97 -7.89 29.61
N GLN A 24 2.36 -7.79 30.80
CA GLN A 24 2.67 -6.78 31.82
C GLN A 24 2.67 -5.34 31.27
N PHE A 25 1.89 -5.09 30.22
CA PHE A 25 1.85 -3.82 29.54
C PHE A 25 0.44 -3.50 29.08
N ALA A 26 0.01 -2.25 29.26
CA ALA A 26 -1.25 -1.79 28.72
C ALA A 26 -1.07 -1.44 27.23
N LEU A 27 -1.22 -2.46 26.38
CA LEU A 27 -1.12 -2.27 24.93
C LEU A 27 -2.43 -1.65 24.41
N THR A 28 -2.36 -0.37 24.07
CA THR A 28 -3.50 0.43 23.59
C THR A 28 -3.24 1.12 22.26
N GLY A 29 -1.99 1.10 21.79
CA GLY A 29 -1.56 1.91 20.65
C GLY A 29 -1.89 3.39 20.88
N GLY A 30 -2.49 4.02 19.87
CA GLY A 30 -2.93 5.41 19.89
C GLY A 30 -4.28 5.70 20.53
N ALA A 31 -4.96 4.71 21.13
CA ALA A 31 -6.30 4.88 21.65
C ALA A 31 -6.40 6.04 22.68
N GLY A 32 -7.49 6.80 22.60
CA GLY A 32 -7.73 7.97 23.46
C GLY A 32 -6.96 9.24 23.07
N GLY A 33 -6.25 9.21 21.94
CA GLY A 33 -5.50 10.35 21.40
C GLY A 33 -6.11 10.98 20.16
N LEU A 34 -5.26 11.56 19.33
CA LEU A 34 -5.63 12.12 18.04
C LEU A 34 -6.08 11.01 17.10
N VAL A 35 -7.09 11.29 16.26
CA VAL A 35 -7.59 10.33 15.26
C VAL A 35 -7.62 11.03 13.92
N TYR A 36 -6.94 10.42 12.94
CA TYR A 36 -6.87 10.93 11.58
C TYR A 36 -7.02 9.79 10.58
N THR A 37 -7.42 10.12 9.37
CA THR A 37 -7.32 9.23 8.22
C THR A 37 -6.37 9.85 7.21
N VAL A 38 -5.54 9.07 6.53
CA VAL A 38 -4.59 9.53 5.49
C VAL A 38 -4.64 8.57 4.32
N ASN A 39 -4.28 9.04 3.13
CA ASN A 39 -4.22 8.19 1.92
C ASN A 39 -2.91 8.32 1.14
N ASN A 40 -1.92 9.00 1.73
CA ASN A 40 -0.60 9.21 1.18
C ASN A 40 0.44 9.33 2.31
N GLY A 41 1.70 9.06 2.00
CA GLY A 41 2.77 9.01 3.00
C GLY A 41 3.20 10.36 3.56
N ASN A 42 3.01 11.45 2.82
CA ASN A 42 3.30 12.80 3.30
C ASN A 42 2.36 13.19 4.44
N ASP A 43 1.06 12.96 4.27
CA ASP A 43 0.06 13.20 5.33
C ASP A 43 0.31 12.28 6.52
N LEU A 44 0.64 11.00 6.29
CA LEU A 44 1.02 10.07 7.36
C LEU A 44 2.19 10.62 8.18
N ARG A 45 3.29 11.02 7.52
CA ARG A 45 4.45 11.61 8.18
C ARG A 45 4.11 12.90 8.93
N ALA A 46 3.29 13.76 8.34
CA ALA A 46 2.88 15.02 8.95
C ALA A 46 2.07 14.77 10.22
N LYS A 47 1.12 13.83 10.20
CA LYS A 47 0.28 13.52 11.37
C LYS A 47 1.04 12.80 12.48
N LEU A 48 1.96 11.91 12.12
CA LEU A 48 2.90 11.33 13.10
C LEU A 48 3.76 12.43 13.75
N ALA A 49 4.31 13.36 12.96
CA ALA A 49 5.11 14.47 13.47
C ALA A 49 4.30 15.43 14.37
N GLU A 50 3.06 15.73 14.01
CA GLU A 50 2.12 16.54 14.81
C GLU A 50 1.89 15.91 16.18
N ALA A 51 1.50 14.63 16.22
CA ALA A 51 1.27 13.90 17.46
C ALA A 51 2.55 13.81 18.32
N LYS A 52 3.70 13.55 17.70
CA LYS A 52 5.00 13.54 18.38
C LYS A 52 5.32 14.89 19.02
N ALA A 53 5.14 16.00 18.30
CA ALA A 53 5.39 17.33 18.83
C ALA A 53 4.46 17.68 20.02
N GLY A 54 3.22 17.19 19.98
CA GLY A 54 2.25 17.32 21.08
C GLY A 54 2.41 16.30 22.21
N SER A 55 3.27 15.28 22.06
CA SER A 55 3.32 14.10 22.95
C SER A 55 1.94 13.44 23.14
N GLN A 56 1.14 13.39 22.07
CA GLN A 56 -0.22 12.83 22.09
C GLN A 56 -0.21 11.42 21.48
N PRO A 57 -0.97 10.46 22.07
CA PRO A 57 -1.29 9.23 21.37
C PRO A 57 -1.98 9.54 20.03
N ILE A 58 -1.83 8.65 19.05
CA ILE A 58 -2.41 8.87 17.72
C ILE A 58 -2.86 7.57 17.06
N VAL A 59 -4.10 7.56 16.58
CA VAL A 59 -4.62 6.57 15.64
C VAL A 59 -4.63 7.21 14.25
N VAL A 60 -3.93 6.59 13.30
CA VAL A 60 -3.98 6.94 11.89
C VAL A 60 -4.61 5.79 11.11
N TYR A 61 -5.81 6.02 10.61
CA TYR A 61 -6.41 5.18 9.61
C TYR A 61 -5.75 5.44 8.26
N ILE A 62 -5.38 4.40 7.53
CA ILE A 62 -4.79 4.50 6.19
C ILE A 62 -5.83 4.04 5.19
N ASP A 63 -6.20 4.92 4.27
CA ASP A 63 -7.24 4.73 3.27
C ASP A 63 -6.68 4.97 1.87
N GLY A 64 -5.67 4.19 1.49
CA GLY A 64 -4.98 4.33 0.20
C GLY A 64 -3.62 3.67 0.19
N VAL A 65 -2.86 3.96 -0.87
CA VAL A 65 -1.52 3.38 -1.10
C VAL A 65 -0.44 4.37 -0.69
N ILE A 66 0.43 3.96 0.24
CA ILE A 66 1.63 4.67 0.66
C ILE A 66 2.79 4.20 -0.23
N THR A 67 3.52 5.13 -0.83
CA THR A 67 4.67 4.86 -1.72
C THR A 67 5.82 5.78 -1.37
N ASP A 68 7.06 5.46 -1.79
CA ASP A 68 8.17 6.43 -1.67
C ASP A 68 7.84 7.75 -2.37
N ALA A 69 7.22 7.69 -3.55
CA ALA A 69 6.84 8.88 -4.33
C ALA A 69 5.89 9.82 -3.57
N ASN A 70 4.86 9.27 -2.91
CA ASN A 70 3.94 10.06 -2.09
C ASN A 70 4.39 10.23 -0.63
N SER A 71 5.62 9.82 -0.33
CA SER A 71 6.34 10.01 0.94
C SER A 71 7.58 10.89 0.74
N GLY A 72 7.55 11.81 -0.22
CA GLY A 72 8.63 12.77 -0.48
C GLY A 72 9.79 12.26 -1.34
N GLY A 73 9.74 11.01 -1.83
CA GLY A 73 10.63 10.50 -2.88
C GLY A 73 12.11 10.44 -2.50
N GLN A 74 12.42 10.12 -1.25
CA GLN A 74 13.78 10.19 -0.71
C GLN A 74 14.45 8.82 -0.56
N GLY A 75 13.75 7.76 -0.95
CA GLY A 75 14.23 6.41 -0.77
C GLY A 75 14.29 5.97 0.69
N LYS A 76 13.30 6.40 1.49
CA LYS A 76 13.24 6.16 2.94
C LYS A 76 11.87 5.65 3.36
N ASP A 77 11.89 4.75 4.32
CA ASP A 77 10.70 4.19 4.97
C ASP A 77 9.86 5.28 5.67
N ILE A 78 8.62 4.93 6.01
CA ILE A 78 7.87 5.68 7.01
C ILE A 78 8.47 5.39 8.38
N GLU A 79 8.76 6.41 9.18
CA GLU A 79 9.35 6.24 10.51
C GLU A 79 8.32 6.50 11.62
N ILE A 80 8.24 5.57 12.59
CA ILE A 80 7.75 5.85 13.94
C ILE A 80 8.99 5.86 14.84
N LYS A 81 9.42 7.06 15.21
CA LYS A 81 10.70 7.25 15.88
C LYS A 81 10.61 8.27 16.99
N ASP A 82 11.17 7.94 18.16
CA ASP A 82 11.00 8.72 19.40
C ASP A 82 9.53 9.07 19.68
N GLN A 83 8.62 8.11 19.46
CA GLN A 83 7.19 8.34 19.55
C GLN A 83 6.49 7.09 20.07
N ASP A 84 5.89 7.19 21.24
CA ASP A 84 5.08 6.13 21.83
C ASP A 84 3.59 6.31 21.49
N ASN A 85 2.80 5.26 21.66
CA ASN A 85 1.33 5.27 21.58
C ASN A 85 0.81 5.61 20.19
N VAL A 86 1.14 4.76 19.21
CA VAL A 86 0.73 4.92 17.80
C VAL A 86 -0.07 3.71 17.35
N SER A 87 -1.17 3.95 16.64
CA SER A 87 -1.88 2.92 15.88
C SER A 87 -1.92 3.31 14.41
N LEU A 88 -1.40 2.45 13.53
CA LEU A 88 -1.61 2.54 12.09
C LEU A 88 -2.60 1.44 11.69
N ILE A 89 -3.77 1.81 11.15
CA ILE A 89 -4.86 0.88 10.89
C ILE A 89 -5.34 1.04 9.45
N GLY A 90 -5.30 0.01 8.62
CA GLY A 90 -5.85 0.10 7.27
C GLY A 90 -7.38 0.14 7.25
N VAL A 91 -7.96 0.91 6.34
CA VAL A 91 -9.42 0.96 6.11
C VAL A 91 -9.81 -0.11 5.10
N ALA A 92 -10.81 -0.92 5.46
CA ALA A 92 -11.29 -2.05 4.66
C ALA A 92 -10.14 -2.98 4.23
N ASP A 93 -9.94 -3.17 2.93
CA ASP A 93 -8.93 -4.06 2.33
C ASP A 93 -8.01 -3.33 1.33
N ARG A 94 -7.99 -1.99 1.37
CA ARG A 94 -7.38 -1.15 0.33
C ARG A 94 -6.13 -0.38 0.76
N ALA A 95 -5.75 -0.49 2.04
CA ALA A 95 -4.62 0.21 2.61
C ALA A 95 -3.31 -0.56 2.40
N SER A 96 -2.35 0.04 1.70
CA SER A 96 -1.09 -0.63 1.39
C SER A 96 0.13 0.28 1.47
N PHE A 97 1.29 -0.33 1.69
CA PHE A 97 2.61 0.24 1.54
C PHE A 97 3.27 -0.48 0.34
N ASP A 98 3.31 0.21 -0.79
CA ASP A 98 3.82 -0.29 -2.07
C ASP A 98 5.21 0.29 -2.32
N GLY A 99 6.22 -0.56 -2.34
CA GLY A 99 7.60 -0.13 -2.61
C GLY A 99 8.28 0.60 -1.46
N ILE A 100 7.69 0.64 -0.26
CA ILE A 100 8.19 1.36 0.92
C ILE A 100 7.90 0.58 2.21
N GLY A 101 8.80 0.63 3.19
CA GLY A 101 8.61 -0.02 4.49
C GLY A 101 8.16 0.90 5.62
N LEU A 102 8.02 0.31 6.80
CA LEU A 102 7.82 0.97 8.09
C LEU A 102 9.02 0.69 9.01
N HIS A 103 9.61 1.72 9.57
CA HIS A 103 10.71 1.61 10.53
C HIS A 103 10.30 2.16 11.90
N ILE A 104 10.29 1.28 12.90
CA ILE A 104 9.91 1.59 14.28
C ILE A 104 11.17 1.58 15.15
N ARG A 105 11.49 2.71 15.79
CA ARG A 105 12.72 2.85 16.59
C ARG A 105 12.58 3.81 17.75
N ARG A 106 13.05 3.40 18.94
CA ARG A 106 12.92 4.13 20.22
C ARG A 106 11.48 4.50 20.49
N SER A 107 10.60 3.50 20.44
CA SER A 107 9.15 3.69 20.45
C SER A 107 8.45 2.49 21.07
N LYS A 108 7.40 2.74 21.85
CA LYS A 108 6.60 1.73 22.55
C LYS A 108 5.11 1.90 22.34
N ASN A 109 4.36 0.83 22.61
CA ASN A 109 2.90 0.83 22.52
C ASN A 109 2.44 1.14 21.08
N ILE A 110 2.85 0.28 20.14
CA ILE A 110 2.57 0.48 18.72
C ILE A 110 1.65 -0.62 18.21
N ILE A 111 0.61 -0.25 17.47
CA ILE A 111 -0.28 -1.19 16.78
C ILE A 111 -0.18 -0.92 15.28
N VAL A 112 0.06 -1.98 14.50
CA VAL A 112 0.01 -1.97 13.03
C VAL A 112 -1.02 -3.01 12.64
N GLN A 113 -2.14 -2.57 12.06
CA GLN A 113 -3.28 -3.46 11.87
C GLN A 113 -3.91 -3.31 10.49
N ASN A 114 -4.30 -4.42 9.87
CA ASN A 114 -5.09 -4.40 8.62
C ASN A 114 -4.41 -3.69 7.45
N LEU A 115 -3.07 -3.81 7.34
CA LEU A 115 -2.27 -3.15 6.30
C LEU A 115 -1.56 -4.18 5.42
N THR A 116 -1.53 -3.94 4.11
CA THR A 116 -0.68 -4.69 3.19
C THR A 116 0.68 -4.00 3.05
N PHE A 117 1.79 -4.72 3.19
CA PHE A 117 3.13 -4.23 2.83
C PHE A 117 3.68 -5.12 1.73
N HIS A 118 4.08 -4.52 0.60
CA HIS A 118 4.67 -5.31 -0.46
C HIS A 118 5.85 -4.67 -1.17
N GLU A 119 6.80 -5.54 -1.50
CA GLU A 119 7.97 -5.23 -2.32
C GLU A 119 8.75 -4.00 -1.84
N PRO A 120 9.12 -3.91 -0.54
CA PRO A 120 9.77 -2.73 0.04
C PRO A 120 11.12 -2.44 -0.64
N TRP A 121 11.13 -1.48 -1.55
CA TRP A 121 12.31 -1.09 -2.32
C TRP A 121 12.30 0.41 -2.63
N PRO A 122 12.50 1.27 -1.62
CA PRO A 122 12.56 2.71 -1.84
C PRO A 122 13.96 3.08 -2.39
N GLY A 123 14.44 2.42 -3.44
CA GLY A 123 15.76 2.63 -4.05
C GLY A 123 16.93 1.87 -3.39
N GLN A 124 16.67 1.02 -2.40
CA GLN A 124 17.63 0.10 -1.79
C GLN A 124 16.91 -1.03 -1.06
N GLU A 125 17.65 -2.09 -0.72
CA GLU A 125 17.16 -3.21 0.08
C GLU A 125 16.66 -2.73 1.45
N ARG A 126 15.41 -3.09 1.77
CA ARG A 126 14.69 -2.73 2.99
C ARG A 126 13.76 -3.84 3.47
N ASP A 127 13.45 -3.77 4.77
CA ASP A 127 12.43 -4.59 5.41
C ASP A 127 11.05 -4.00 5.15
N ALA A 128 9.99 -4.83 5.10
CA ALA A 128 8.62 -4.30 5.05
C ALA A 128 8.27 -3.62 6.40
N ILE A 129 8.59 -4.27 7.51
CA ILE A 129 8.53 -3.69 8.85
C ILE A 129 9.86 -3.98 9.59
N SER A 130 10.65 -2.93 9.83
CA SER A 130 11.85 -3.00 10.68
C SER A 130 11.56 -2.46 12.07
N ILE A 131 11.92 -3.23 13.09
CA ILE A 131 11.78 -2.88 14.51
C ILE A 131 13.16 -2.90 15.16
N GLU A 132 13.68 -1.73 15.50
CA GLU A 132 15.06 -1.60 15.98
C GLU A 132 15.10 -0.90 17.34
N GLY A 133 15.86 -1.45 18.28
CA GLY A 133 16.27 -0.69 19.46
C GLY A 133 17.44 0.27 19.15
N ASP A 134 18.14 0.71 20.18
CA ASP A 134 19.26 1.62 20.06
C ASP A 134 20.31 1.39 21.15
N ASP A 135 21.57 1.72 20.84
CA ASP A 135 22.69 1.51 21.76
C ASP A 135 22.81 2.62 22.83
N ASP A 136 21.96 3.65 22.75
CA ASP A 136 21.94 4.80 23.68
C ASP A 136 21.11 4.56 24.96
N GLY A 137 20.55 3.36 25.12
CA GLY A 137 19.72 2.97 26.27
C GLY A 137 18.23 3.30 26.12
N SER A 138 17.82 3.91 25.01
CA SER A 138 16.41 3.96 24.62
C SER A 138 15.89 2.57 24.21
N VAL A 139 14.57 2.43 24.21
CA VAL A 139 13.90 1.13 24.18
C VAL A 139 12.81 1.12 23.13
N THR A 140 12.74 0.02 22.38
CA THR A 140 11.70 -0.25 21.38
C THR A 140 10.97 -1.52 21.79
N GLY A 141 9.65 -1.48 21.94
CA GLY A 141 8.92 -2.70 22.27
C GLY A 141 7.45 -2.51 22.62
N HIS A 142 6.75 -3.60 22.88
CA HIS A 142 5.28 -3.62 22.97
C HIS A 142 4.64 -3.20 21.64
N ILE A 143 4.88 -4.02 20.63
CA ILE A 143 4.45 -3.79 19.25
C ILE A 143 3.56 -4.94 18.81
N TRP A 144 2.39 -4.61 18.29
CA TRP A 144 1.42 -5.59 17.83
C TRP A 144 1.12 -5.38 16.36
N ILE A 145 1.44 -6.40 15.56
CA ILE A 145 1.19 -6.46 14.12
C ILE A 145 0.05 -7.45 13.93
N ASP A 146 -1.12 -6.99 13.51
CA ASP A 146 -2.33 -7.80 13.49
C ASP A 146 -3.08 -7.70 12.15
N HIS A 147 -3.61 -8.81 11.63
CA HIS A 147 -4.38 -8.82 10.38
C HIS A 147 -3.68 -8.12 9.19
N CYS A 148 -2.35 -8.15 9.12
CA CYS A 148 -1.61 -7.56 8.02
C CYS A 148 -1.34 -8.58 6.92
N GLU A 149 -1.05 -8.11 5.71
CA GLU A 149 -0.55 -8.94 4.61
C GLU A 149 0.85 -8.44 4.24
N LEU A 150 1.85 -9.33 4.18
CA LEU A 150 3.22 -8.95 3.85
C LEU A 150 3.82 -9.90 2.82
N TYR A 151 4.35 -9.35 1.74
CA TYR A 151 5.00 -10.15 0.71
C TYR A 151 6.02 -9.39 -0.12
N HIS A 152 6.82 -10.14 -0.86
CA HIS A 152 7.54 -9.62 -2.01
C HIS A 152 7.44 -10.66 -3.13
N GLN A 153 8.52 -10.91 -3.85
CA GLN A 153 8.58 -11.94 -4.90
C GLN A 153 9.72 -12.94 -4.67
N LEU A 154 9.52 -14.19 -5.12
CA LEU A 154 10.53 -15.27 -5.10
C LEU A 154 11.32 -15.38 -6.42
N THR A 155 11.01 -14.53 -7.40
CA THR A 155 11.61 -14.51 -8.74
C THR A 155 12.92 -13.73 -8.80
N SER A 156 13.14 -12.85 -7.83
CA SER A 156 14.36 -12.05 -7.70
C SER A 156 15.42 -12.80 -6.89
N ASP A 157 16.66 -12.29 -6.89
CA ASP A 157 17.68 -12.81 -5.97
C ASP A 157 17.22 -12.69 -4.52
N LYS A 158 17.67 -13.61 -3.65
CA LYS A 158 17.30 -13.63 -2.24
C LYS A 158 17.67 -12.37 -1.46
N ASP A 159 18.64 -11.58 -1.94
CA ASP A 159 19.06 -10.31 -1.34
C ASP A 159 18.57 -9.09 -2.15
N TYR A 160 17.61 -9.28 -3.07
CA TYR A 160 16.90 -8.16 -3.72
C TYR A 160 15.81 -7.57 -2.81
N TYR A 161 15.24 -8.30 -1.87
CA TYR A 161 14.46 -7.70 -0.78
C TYR A 161 15.02 -8.24 0.54
N ASP A 162 14.84 -7.51 1.65
CA ASP A 162 15.30 -8.01 2.95
C ASP A 162 14.21 -8.82 3.68
N GLY A 163 13.91 -8.50 4.95
CA GLY A 163 12.88 -9.15 5.74
C GLY A 163 11.48 -8.64 5.46
N LEU A 164 10.45 -9.43 5.77
CA LEU A 164 9.10 -8.89 5.94
C LEU A 164 8.95 -8.24 7.32
N ILE A 165 9.32 -8.94 8.39
CA ILE A 165 9.25 -8.42 9.76
C ILE A 165 10.55 -8.74 10.50
N ASP A 166 11.36 -7.72 10.73
CA ASP A 166 12.66 -7.87 11.38
C ASP A 166 12.72 -7.14 12.72
N THR A 167 13.32 -7.76 13.73
CA THR A 167 13.53 -7.19 15.07
C THR A 167 14.98 -7.32 15.51
N LYS A 168 15.65 -6.22 15.84
CA LYS A 168 17.08 -6.21 16.17
C LYS A 168 17.45 -5.12 17.18
N ALA A 169 18.71 -5.13 17.61
CA ALA A 169 19.30 -4.11 18.47
C ALA A 169 18.54 -3.85 19.79
N GLY A 170 18.01 -4.91 20.41
CA GLY A 170 17.37 -4.82 21.73
C GLY A 170 15.87 -4.48 21.71
N ALA A 171 15.26 -4.40 20.52
CA ALA A 171 13.81 -4.37 20.43
C ALA A 171 13.18 -5.66 20.98
N TYR A 172 12.09 -5.54 21.74
CA TYR A 172 11.48 -6.64 22.49
C TYR A 172 9.94 -6.58 22.52
N ALA A 173 9.29 -7.63 23.02
CA ALA A 173 7.83 -7.70 23.20
C ALA A 173 7.04 -7.38 21.92
N VAL A 174 7.22 -8.22 20.89
CA VAL A 174 6.48 -8.12 19.62
C VAL A 174 5.49 -9.27 19.52
N THR A 175 4.27 -8.98 19.08
CA THR A 175 3.26 -9.99 18.74
C THR A 175 2.83 -9.79 17.29
N VAL A 176 2.85 -10.87 16.52
CA VAL A 176 2.33 -10.92 15.15
C VAL A 176 1.17 -11.89 15.14
N SER A 177 -0.02 -11.42 14.79
CA SER A 177 -1.23 -12.22 14.83
C SER A 177 -2.11 -12.06 13.61
N TYR A 178 -2.83 -13.14 13.27
CA TYR A 178 -3.82 -13.14 12.18
C TYR A 178 -3.30 -12.57 10.86
N SER A 179 -1.98 -12.59 10.61
CA SER A 179 -1.38 -11.95 9.45
C SER A 179 -1.07 -12.98 8.36
N TYR A 180 -1.10 -12.55 7.11
CA TYR A 180 -0.73 -13.38 5.95
C TYR A 180 0.65 -12.99 5.45
N LEU A 181 1.65 -13.84 5.65
CA LEU A 181 3.01 -13.63 5.18
C LEU A 181 3.32 -14.62 4.07
N HIS A 182 3.66 -14.12 2.88
CA HIS A 182 3.88 -14.97 1.73
C HIS A 182 4.93 -14.47 0.74
N HIS A 183 5.38 -15.36 -0.14
CA HIS A 183 6.25 -15.05 -1.27
C HIS A 183 7.53 -14.27 -0.89
N ALA A 184 8.22 -14.74 0.15
CA ALA A 184 9.45 -14.12 0.66
C ALA A 184 10.62 -15.10 0.81
N HIS A 185 11.84 -14.62 0.52
CA HIS A 185 13.06 -15.40 0.72
C HIS A 185 13.51 -15.35 2.19
N LYS A 186 13.50 -14.15 2.78
CA LYS A 186 13.81 -13.88 4.18
C LYS A 186 12.52 -13.36 4.82
N THR A 187 11.84 -14.18 5.61
CA THR A 187 10.50 -13.80 6.10
C THR A 187 10.59 -12.92 7.34
N SER A 188 11.17 -13.43 8.44
CA SER A 188 11.16 -12.72 9.71
C SER A 188 12.39 -13.05 10.57
N LEU A 189 13.27 -12.07 10.75
CA LEU A 189 14.50 -12.17 11.54
C LEU A 189 14.32 -11.54 12.91
N HIS A 190 14.76 -12.22 13.96
CA HIS A 190 14.81 -11.64 15.30
C HIS A 190 16.15 -11.92 15.98
N GLY A 191 16.95 -10.86 16.13
CA GLY A 191 18.35 -10.92 16.49
C GLY A 191 19.24 -10.99 15.24
N SER A 192 19.86 -9.86 14.91
CA SER A 192 20.57 -9.62 13.65
C SER A 192 21.79 -10.53 13.44
N SER A 193 22.46 -10.91 14.53
CA SER A 193 23.69 -11.69 14.51
C SER A 193 23.83 -12.55 15.76
N ASP A 194 24.76 -13.50 15.76
CA ASP A 194 25.09 -14.28 16.96
C ASP A 194 25.60 -13.38 18.11
N THR A 195 26.19 -12.23 17.78
CA THR A 195 26.70 -11.22 18.70
C THR A 195 25.70 -10.13 19.08
N ASP A 196 24.43 -10.24 18.66
CA ASP A 196 23.34 -9.36 19.08
C ASP A 196 22.88 -9.73 20.51
N THR A 197 23.80 -9.56 21.46
CA THR A 197 23.75 -9.99 22.86
C THR A 197 23.50 -8.81 23.81
N VAL A 198 23.60 -9.03 25.13
CA VAL A 198 23.38 -8.03 26.21
C VAL A 198 23.99 -6.65 25.88
N PRO A 199 23.24 -5.53 26.07
CA PRO A 199 21.90 -5.46 26.68
C PRO A 199 20.75 -5.92 25.76
N ASN A 200 21.04 -6.30 24.52
CA ASN A 200 20.03 -6.51 23.48
C ASN A 200 19.42 -7.93 23.45
N ALA A 201 19.88 -8.86 24.29
CA ALA A 201 19.52 -10.28 24.22
C ALA A 201 18.08 -10.61 24.65
N ASP A 202 17.44 -9.76 25.46
CA ASP A 202 16.11 -10.00 26.02
C ASP A 202 15.02 -9.68 25.00
N ARG A 203 14.78 -10.62 24.08
CA ARG A 203 13.75 -10.52 23.04
C ARG A 203 12.58 -11.43 23.37
N PHE A 204 11.37 -10.92 23.21
CA PHE A 204 10.12 -11.64 23.50
C PHE A 204 9.20 -11.54 22.30
N LEU A 205 8.79 -12.69 21.75
CA LEU A 205 8.02 -12.74 20.49
C LEU A 205 6.84 -13.69 20.59
N THR A 206 5.70 -13.28 20.05
CA THR A 206 4.54 -14.15 19.89
C THR A 206 4.11 -14.15 18.43
N PHE A 207 3.88 -15.32 17.86
CA PHE A 207 3.25 -15.52 16.56
C PHE A 207 2.02 -16.38 16.75
N HIS A 208 0.83 -15.88 16.41
CA HIS A 208 -0.36 -16.73 16.43
C HIS A 208 -1.38 -16.47 15.34
N HIS A 209 -2.08 -17.52 14.93
CA HIS A 209 -3.14 -17.43 13.92
C HIS A 209 -2.69 -16.85 12.58
N ASN A 210 -1.38 -16.85 12.31
CA ASN A 210 -0.82 -16.37 11.06
C ASN A 210 -0.90 -17.44 9.98
N ARG A 211 -1.03 -16.98 8.74
CA ARG A 211 -0.91 -17.77 7.53
C ARG A 211 0.49 -17.54 6.94
N PHE A 212 1.30 -18.59 6.87
CA PHE A 212 2.64 -18.55 6.28
C PHE A 212 2.66 -19.42 5.02
N GLU A 213 2.83 -18.81 3.83
CA GLU A 213 2.79 -19.56 2.56
C GLU A 213 3.82 -19.16 1.54
N HIS A 214 4.34 -20.13 0.77
CA HIS A 214 5.29 -19.86 -0.32
C HIS A 214 6.51 -19.06 0.20
N LEU A 215 7.12 -19.52 1.28
CA LEU A 215 8.26 -18.85 1.91
C LEU A 215 9.51 -19.71 1.77
N THR A 216 10.67 -19.08 1.69
CA THR A 216 11.93 -19.83 1.70
C THR A 216 12.36 -20.14 3.12
N SER A 217 12.60 -19.11 3.94
CA SER A 217 13.20 -19.29 5.26
C SER A 217 12.83 -18.21 6.28
N ARG A 218 13.29 -18.39 7.53
CA ARG A 218 13.14 -17.46 8.65
C ARG A 218 11.68 -17.26 9.07
N VAL A 219 10.99 -18.34 9.47
CA VAL A 219 9.55 -18.28 9.81
C VAL A 219 9.27 -18.71 11.27
N PRO A 220 9.82 -18.03 12.30
CA PRO A 220 10.86 -17.00 12.27
C PRO A 220 12.28 -17.60 12.37
N LEU A 221 13.32 -16.81 12.05
CA LEU A 221 14.68 -17.05 12.57
C LEU A 221 14.84 -16.25 13.86
N PHE A 222 15.13 -16.94 14.96
CA PHE A 222 15.18 -16.32 16.28
C PHE A 222 16.48 -16.63 17.02
N ARG A 223 17.20 -15.58 17.43
CA ARG A 223 18.43 -15.68 18.24
C ARG A 223 18.21 -15.10 19.63
N HIS A 224 18.65 -15.84 20.65
CA HIS A 224 18.48 -15.48 22.06
C HIS A 224 16.99 -15.28 22.44
N GLY A 225 16.69 -14.82 23.65
CA GLY A 225 15.32 -14.48 24.05
C GLY A 225 14.35 -15.67 24.18
N LYS A 226 13.05 -15.36 24.26
CA LYS A 226 11.95 -16.32 24.46
C LYS A 226 10.81 -16.08 23.47
N GLY A 227 10.28 -17.16 22.90
CA GLY A 227 9.28 -17.09 21.83
C GLY A 227 8.07 -17.97 22.07
N HIS A 228 6.93 -17.59 21.51
CA HIS A 228 5.73 -18.39 21.48
C HIS A 228 5.18 -18.40 20.05
N VAL A 229 5.10 -19.57 19.44
CA VAL A 229 4.58 -19.73 18.08
C VAL A 229 3.45 -20.73 18.18
N TYR A 230 2.21 -20.25 18.14
CA TYR A 230 1.05 -21.11 18.38
C TYR A 230 -0.11 -20.87 17.43
N ASN A 231 -0.89 -21.92 17.14
CA ASN A 231 -2.04 -21.84 16.24
C ASN A 231 -1.75 -21.14 14.89
N ASN A 232 -0.57 -21.34 14.27
CA ASN A 232 -0.28 -20.84 12.92
C ASN A 232 -0.43 -21.95 11.88
N TYR A 233 -0.64 -21.58 10.62
CA TYR A 233 -0.63 -22.49 9.47
C TYR A 233 0.57 -22.19 8.60
N PHE A 234 1.45 -23.18 8.45
CA PHE A 234 2.64 -23.14 7.61
C PHE A 234 2.43 -24.05 6.41
N ASN A 235 2.55 -23.49 5.20
CA ASN A 235 2.45 -24.25 3.97
C ASN A 235 3.49 -23.81 2.94
N GLU A 236 4.04 -24.77 2.20
CA GLU A 236 5.03 -24.51 1.13
C GLU A 236 6.24 -23.68 1.60
N ILE A 237 6.89 -24.16 2.66
CA ILE A 237 8.14 -23.59 3.14
C ILE A 237 9.30 -24.38 2.54
N SER A 238 10.10 -23.75 1.68
CA SER A 238 11.05 -24.44 0.80
C SER A 238 12.46 -24.64 1.39
N SER A 239 12.74 -24.17 2.61
CA SER A 239 14.01 -24.40 3.30
C SER A 239 13.87 -24.68 4.80
N THR A 240 13.52 -23.67 5.61
CA THR A 240 13.33 -23.82 7.08
C THR A 240 12.25 -22.89 7.59
N ALA A 241 11.31 -23.39 8.39
CA ALA A 241 10.34 -22.55 9.08
C ALA A 241 10.93 -21.94 10.37
N ILE A 242 10.61 -22.50 11.54
CA ILE A 242 11.04 -21.98 12.85
C ILE A 242 12.50 -22.37 13.08
N ASN A 243 13.39 -21.39 13.22
CA ASN A 243 14.82 -21.61 13.43
C ASN A 243 15.29 -20.95 14.73
N SER A 244 15.29 -21.72 15.82
CA SER A 244 15.70 -21.29 17.16
C SER A 244 17.22 -21.39 17.32
N ARG A 245 17.91 -20.31 17.67
CA ARG A 245 19.39 -20.23 17.66
C ARG A 245 19.90 -19.52 18.91
N MET A 246 21.19 -19.70 19.21
CA MET A 246 21.90 -18.93 20.23
C MET A 246 21.18 -18.92 21.60
N GLY A 247 20.75 -20.09 22.06
CA GLY A 247 20.07 -20.24 23.34
C GLY A 247 18.64 -19.69 23.41
N ALA A 248 18.04 -19.26 22.29
CA ALA A 248 16.62 -18.94 22.23
C ALA A 248 15.78 -20.13 22.72
N GLU A 249 14.67 -19.89 23.41
CA GLU A 249 13.72 -20.94 23.78
C GLU A 249 12.32 -20.59 23.27
N ILE A 250 11.73 -21.49 22.48
CA ILE A 250 10.44 -21.25 21.82
C ILE A 250 9.42 -22.30 22.25
N LEU A 251 8.28 -21.89 22.76
CA LEU A 251 7.10 -22.75 22.85
C LEU A 251 6.45 -22.80 21.47
N VAL A 252 6.41 -23.97 20.86
CA VAL A 252 5.80 -24.22 19.55
C VAL A 252 4.57 -25.10 19.80
N GLU A 253 3.38 -24.51 19.72
CA GLU A 253 2.16 -25.14 20.20
C GLU A 253 1.03 -25.15 19.16
N LYS A 254 0.42 -26.31 18.90
CA LYS A 254 -0.81 -26.43 18.11
C LYS A 254 -0.76 -25.74 16.74
N ASN A 255 0.40 -25.71 16.10
CA ASN A 255 0.53 -25.24 14.73
C ASN A 255 0.21 -26.37 13.74
N VAL A 256 -0.18 -26.01 12.52
CA VAL A 256 -0.37 -26.95 11.41
C VAL A 256 0.73 -26.70 10.39
N PHE A 257 1.49 -27.74 10.04
CA PHE A 257 2.55 -27.69 9.03
C PHE A 257 2.18 -28.60 7.85
N GLU A 258 2.16 -28.06 6.63
CA GLU A 258 1.99 -28.81 5.38
C GLU A 258 3.09 -28.39 4.40
N ASN A 259 3.55 -29.28 3.52
CA ASN A 259 4.55 -28.97 2.48
C ASN A 259 5.75 -28.14 3.00
N THR A 260 6.15 -28.38 4.25
CA THR A 260 7.10 -27.55 4.99
C THR A 260 8.39 -28.33 5.16
N GLN A 261 9.47 -27.83 4.57
CA GLN A 261 10.80 -28.33 4.84
C GLN A 261 11.30 -27.75 6.17
N ASN A 262 11.78 -28.64 7.05
CA ASN A 262 12.36 -28.30 8.34
C ASN A 262 11.46 -27.38 9.20
N PRO A 263 10.29 -27.88 9.67
CA PRO A 263 9.35 -27.10 10.49
C PRO A 263 9.96 -26.40 11.71
N VAL A 264 10.79 -27.13 12.49
CA VAL A 264 11.43 -26.61 13.70
C VAL A 264 12.86 -27.10 13.79
N VAL A 265 13.81 -26.18 13.75
CA VAL A 265 15.24 -26.47 13.68
C VAL A 265 16.08 -25.48 14.49
N SER A 266 17.36 -25.82 14.66
CA SER A 266 18.41 -24.91 15.12
C SER A 266 19.61 -25.08 14.21
N PHE A 267 19.68 -24.27 13.15
CA PHE A 267 20.73 -24.39 12.13
C PHE A 267 21.65 -23.17 12.12
N GLY A 268 22.86 -23.27 11.57
CA GLY A 268 23.61 -22.13 11.01
C GLY A 268 23.99 -20.99 11.97
N SER A 269 24.14 -21.26 13.27
CA SER A 269 24.68 -20.35 14.29
C SER A 269 25.69 -21.10 15.18
N SER A 270 26.54 -20.37 15.89
CA SER A 270 27.62 -20.95 16.71
C SER A 270 27.15 -21.75 17.94
N SER A 271 25.88 -21.64 18.31
CA SER A 271 25.23 -22.45 19.34
C SER A 271 23.76 -22.64 19.02
N ILE A 272 23.23 -23.79 19.43
CA ILE A 272 21.82 -24.11 19.20
C ILE A 272 20.90 -23.23 20.06
N GLY A 273 19.65 -23.09 19.63
CA GLY A 273 18.51 -22.74 20.49
C GLY A 273 17.73 -24.00 20.86
N TYR A 274 16.59 -23.79 21.51
CA TYR A 274 15.74 -24.85 22.04
C TYR A 274 14.26 -24.59 21.72
N TRP A 275 13.47 -25.66 21.80
CA TRP A 275 12.03 -25.64 21.62
C TRP A 275 11.32 -26.53 22.64
N ASN A 276 10.09 -26.14 22.97
CA ASN A 276 9.11 -26.99 23.62
C ASN A 276 7.95 -27.20 22.65
N LEU A 277 7.67 -28.45 22.27
CA LEU A 277 6.64 -28.81 21.30
C LEU A 277 5.39 -29.29 22.04
N VAL A 278 4.23 -28.73 21.70
CA VAL A 278 2.94 -29.14 22.26
C VAL A 278 1.91 -29.28 21.14
N ASP A 279 1.37 -30.48 20.93
CA ASP A 279 0.20 -30.75 20.06
C ASP A 279 0.24 -30.16 18.62
N ASN A 280 1.43 -30.01 18.03
CA ASN A 280 1.54 -29.56 16.63
C ASN A 280 1.12 -30.68 15.66
N LEU A 281 0.42 -30.31 14.58
CA LEU A 281 0.07 -31.21 13.50
C LEU A 281 1.11 -31.14 12.39
N MET A 282 1.88 -32.22 12.23
CA MET A 282 2.77 -32.44 11.08
C MET A 282 1.96 -33.10 9.95
N GLY A 283 1.45 -32.28 9.04
CA GLY A 283 0.63 -32.69 7.90
C GLY A 283 1.43 -33.24 6.71
N PRO A 284 0.76 -33.50 5.57
CA PRO A 284 1.40 -34.05 4.38
C PRO A 284 2.48 -33.10 3.81
N GLY A 285 3.50 -33.69 3.19
CA GLY A 285 4.57 -32.94 2.53
C GLY A 285 5.62 -32.32 3.48
N VAL A 286 5.49 -32.51 4.80
CA VAL A 286 6.54 -32.15 5.75
C VAL A 286 7.79 -33.00 5.49
N THR A 287 8.94 -32.35 5.35
CA THR A 287 10.23 -33.01 5.11
C THR A 287 11.31 -32.47 6.03
N TRP A 288 12.38 -33.25 6.22
CA TRP A 288 13.49 -32.92 7.10
C TRP A 288 14.81 -33.17 6.38
N SER A 289 15.78 -32.28 6.60
CA SER A 289 17.15 -32.44 6.14
C SER A 289 18.12 -32.04 7.26
N THR A 290 19.25 -32.73 7.37
CA THR A 290 20.32 -32.39 8.30
C THR A 290 21.32 -31.44 7.67
N GLY A 291 21.68 -30.34 8.34
CA GLY A 291 22.93 -29.64 8.06
C GLY A 291 24.03 -30.02 9.07
N SER A 292 25.19 -29.35 9.00
CA SER A 292 26.34 -29.63 9.86
C SER A 292 26.33 -28.71 11.10
N LEU A 293 26.39 -29.27 12.32
CA LEU A 293 26.23 -28.58 13.62
C LEU A 293 24.78 -28.24 14.02
N ASP A 294 23.84 -28.93 13.40
CA ASP A 294 22.45 -28.52 13.27
C ASP A 294 21.50 -29.50 13.99
N ALA A 295 20.54 -28.99 14.79
CA ALA A 295 19.52 -29.80 15.48
C ALA A 295 18.14 -29.62 14.82
N HIS A 296 17.29 -30.64 14.83
CA HIS A 296 15.94 -30.57 14.27
C HIS A 296 14.92 -31.38 15.08
N ALA A 297 13.66 -30.98 15.03
CA ALA A 297 12.56 -31.56 15.81
C ALA A 297 11.89 -32.80 15.18
N GLN A 298 12.52 -33.46 14.20
CA GLN A 298 11.94 -34.64 13.51
C GLN A 298 11.50 -35.76 14.47
N SER A 299 12.16 -35.95 15.61
CA SER A 299 11.77 -36.95 16.60
C SER A 299 10.48 -36.62 17.35
N GLY A 300 10.00 -35.36 17.26
CA GLY A 300 8.88 -34.86 18.05
C GLY A 300 9.24 -34.52 19.51
N GLU A 301 10.51 -34.61 19.89
CA GLU A 301 10.95 -34.38 21.27
C GLU A 301 11.24 -32.90 21.55
N SER A 302 10.75 -32.41 22.68
CA SER A 302 11.11 -31.10 23.23
C SER A 302 12.56 -31.10 23.73
N THR A 303 13.27 -30.00 23.51
CA THR A 303 14.63 -29.78 24.05
C THR A 303 14.64 -28.78 25.21
N SER A 304 13.49 -28.22 25.55
CA SER A 304 13.26 -27.26 26.63
C SER A 304 11.89 -27.53 27.27
N THR A 305 11.70 -27.07 28.50
CA THR A 305 10.41 -27.07 29.23
C THR A 305 9.79 -25.67 29.30
N TYR A 306 10.26 -24.75 28.48
CA TYR A 306 9.82 -23.36 28.49
C TYR A 306 8.32 -23.24 28.22
N THR A 307 7.67 -22.36 28.98
CA THR A 307 6.26 -21.98 28.83
C THR A 307 6.14 -20.47 28.96
N VAL A 308 5.08 -19.90 28.37
CA VAL A 308 4.87 -18.45 28.38
C VAL A 308 4.28 -17.96 29.71
N PRO A 309 4.58 -16.71 30.09
CA PRO A 309 4.16 -16.19 31.39
C PRO A 309 2.83 -15.43 31.36
N TYR A 310 2.16 -15.36 30.20
CA TYR A 310 0.85 -14.71 30.02
C TYR A 310 -0.26 -15.73 29.77
N SER A 311 -1.51 -15.31 30.01
CA SER A 311 -2.69 -16.10 29.66
C SER A 311 -3.02 -15.94 28.18
N TYR A 312 -3.42 -17.03 27.53
CA TYR A 312 -3.87 -17.08 26.14
C TYR A 312 -4.88 -18.22 25.98
N THR A 313 -5.56 -18.25 24.84
CA THR A 313 -6.41 -19.38 24.44
C THR A 313 -5.87 -19.96 23.13
N ALA A 314 -5.58 -21.26 23.13
CA ALA A 314 -5.08 -21.95 21.95
C ALA A 314 -6.14 -22.90 21.38
N ASP A 315 -6.52 -22.66 20.14
CA ASP A 315 -7.51 -23.45 19.38
C ASP A 315 -7.00 -24.86 19.10
N SER A 316 -7.93 -25.80 18.87
CA SER A 316 -7.57 -27.14 18.38
C SER A 316 -6.89 -27.05 17.01
N THR A 317 -5.99 -27.98 16.70
CA THR A 317 -5.44 -28.13 15.35
C THR A 317 -6.48 -28.65 14.35
N ASP A 318 -7.54 -29.31 14.83
CA ASP A 318 -8.67 -29.72 14.01
C ASP A 318 -9.45 -28.51 13.50
N GLY A 319 -9.50 -28.32 12.17
CA GLY A 319 -10.17 -27.19 11.54
C GLY A 319 -9.40 -25.85 11.59
N LEU A 320 -8.20 -25.85 12.19
CA LEU A 320 -7.39 -24.64 12.33
C LEU A 320 -6.96 -24.06 10.98
N LYS A 321 -6.61 -24.92 10.02
CA LYS A 321 -6.23 -24.50 8.68
C LYS A 321 -7.35 -23.67 8.03
N GLU A 322 -8.56 -24.21 8.01
CA GLU A 322 -9.73 -23.54 7.44
C GLU A 322 -10.04 -22.23 8.18
N TYR A 323 -9.90 -22.23 9.51
CA TYR A 323 -10.06 -21.03 10.32
C TYR A 323 -9.04 -19.95 9.95
N ILE A 324 -7.76 -20.29 9.84
CA ILE A 324 -6.70 -19.33 9.48
C ILE A 324 -6.89 -18.81 8.05
N LEU A 325 -7.22 -19.68 7.09
CA LEU A 325 -7.51 -19.26 5.71
C LEU A 325 -8.69 -18.28 5.62
N ALA A 326 -9.68 -18.43 6.50
CA ALA A 326 -10.84 -17.55 6.55
C ALA A 326 -10.55 -16.20 7.22
N ASN A 327 -9.67 -16.17 8.24
CA ASN A 327 -9.52 -15.04 9.15
C ASN A 327 -8.18 -14.30 9.08
N ALA A 328 -7.12 -14.86 8.50
CA ALA A 328 -5.83 -14.17 8.41
C ALA A 328 -5.73 -13.22 7.20
N GLY A 329 -5.01 -12.12 7.40
CA GLY A 329 -4.76 -11.06 6.41
C GLY A 329 -5.71 -9.87 6.51
N VAL A 330 -5.62 -8.97 5.53
CA VAL A 330 -6.41 -7.74 5.48
C VAL A 330 -7.89 -7.99 5.14
N GLY A 331 -8.76 -7.04 5.49
CA GLY A 331 -10.18 -7.07 5.14
C GLY A 331 -11.02 -8.04 5.98
N LYS A 332 -10.50 -8.52 7.12
CA LYS A 332 -11.16 -9.50 8.00
C LYS A 332 -11.75 -8.89 9.27
N LEU A 333 -11.32 -7.68 9.61
CA LEU A 333 -11.81 -6.95 10.76
C LEU A 333 -13.11 -6.21 10.43
N ASP A 334 -14.10 -6.33 11.30
CA ASP A 334 -15.32 -5.54 11.19
C ASP A 334 -15.07 -4.10 11.66
N GLN A 335 -15.03 -3.18 10.70
CA GLN A 335 -14.86 -1.76 10.95
C GLN A 335 -16.18 -0.98 10.90
N SER A 336 -17.32 -1.65 10.70
CA SER A 336 -18.63 -0.99 10.50
C SER A 336 -19.11 -0.19 11.71
N GLY A 337 -18.62 -0.53 12.91
CA GLY A 337 -18.88 0.18 14.15
C GLY A 337 -17.84 1.26 14.51
N LEU A 338 -16.80 1.48 13.70
CA LEU A 338 -15.76 2.48 13.96
C LEU A 338 -16.15 3.83 13.38
N ASP A 339 -15.92 4.88 14.17
CA ASP A 339 -15.99 6.27 13.70
C ASP A 339 -14.65 6.64 13.04
N ILE A 340 -14.51 6.29 11.76
CA ILE A 340 -13.33 6.59 10.95
C ILE A 340 -13.53 7.97 10.32
N PRO A 341 -12.74 9.00 10.70
CA PRO A 341 -12.89 10.32 10.10
C PRO A 341 -12.54 10.26 8.60
N PRO A 342 -13.03 11.20 7.78
CA PRO A 342 -12.57 11.29 6.41
C PRO A 342 -11.05 11.59 6.39
N PRO A 343 -10.33 11.23 5.30
CA PRO A 343 -8.91 11.59 5.17
C PRO A 343 -8.65 13.06 5.50
N VAL A 344 -7.52 13.39 6.12
CA VAL A 344 -7.12 14.76 6.49
C VAL A 344 -6.96 15.70 5.29
N SER A 345 -7.11 15.15 4.09
CA SER A 345 -7.21 15.83 2.79
C SER A 345 -8.50 15.48 2.03
N ALA A 346 -9.60 15.17 2.73
CA ALA A 346 -10.97 15.26 2.22
C ALA A 346 -11.50 16.68 2.49
N PRO A 347 -12.06 17.40 1.49
CA PRO A 347 -12.86 18.57 1.80
C PRO A 347 -14.19 18.16 2.47
N PRO A 348 -14.82 19.07 3.22
CA PRO A 348 -16.07 18.80 3.91
C PRO A 348 -17.19 18.42 2.95
N VAL A 349 -18.10 17.58 3.41
CA VAL A 349 -19.51 17.68 3.01
C VAL A 349 -20.03 18.96 3.64
N ASP A 350 -20.03 20.07 2.89
CA ASP A 350 -20.71 21.29 3.33
C ASP A 350 -22.21 21.14 3.09
N ASP A 351 -22.92 20.71 4.13
CA ASP A 351 -24.35 20.99 4.28
C ASP A 351 -24.49 22.39 4.89
N GLY A 352 -24.30 23.39 4.02
CA GLY A 352 -24.76 24.76 4.20
C GLY A 352 -23.97 25.67 5.16
N GLY A 353 -23.17 26.55 4.58
CA GLY A 353 -23.45 27.99 4.72
C GLY A 353 -22.27 28.97 4.79
N GLY A 354 -21.74 29.34 3.62
CA GLY A 354 -21.22 30.68 3.29
C GLY A 354 -19.74 30.97 3.66
N GLU A 355 -18.88 31.51 2.80
CA GLU A 355 -19.06 32.19 1.51
C GLU A 355 -18.15 31.60 0.42
N GLU A 356 -18.77 31.39 -0.74
CA GLU A 356 -18.32 30.62 -1.89
C GLU A 356 -17.25 31.35 -2.74
N GLY A 357 -16.29 30.58 -3.26
CA GLY A 357 -15.89 30.74 -4.64
C GLY A 357 -16.77 29.81 -5.48
N GLU A 358 -17.66 30.37 -6.29
CA GLU A 358 -18.68 29.68 -7.10
C GLU A 358 -18.19 28.33 -7.71
N PRO A 359 -18.96 27.23 -7.56
CA PRO A 359 -18.66 25.98 -8.24
C PRO A 359 -18.78 26.19 -9.76
N VAL A 360 -17.71 25.96 -10.50
CA VAL A 360 -17.75 26.08 -11.97
C VAL A 360 -18.64 24.96 -12.49
N ALA A 361 -19.82 25.32 -13.03
CA ALA A 361 -20.80 24.37 -13.56
C ALA A 361 -20.17 23.42 -14.59
N SER A 362 -20.53 22.13 -14.53
CA SER A 362 -20.11 21.14 -15.52
C SER A 362 -20.74 21.44 -16.89
N LEU A 363 -19.95 21.24 -17.95
CA LEU A 363 -20.39 21.33 -19.34
C LEU A 363 -21.40 20.24 -19.66
N THR A 364 -22.19 20.47 -20.70
CA THR A 364 -23.03 19.44 -21.30
C THR A 364 -22.32 18.83 -22.50
N LEU A 365 -22.39 17.51 -22.63
CA LEU A 365 -21.95 16.81 -23.85
C LEU A 365 -23.11 16.80 -24.88
N PRO A 366 -22.83 16.94 -26.18
CA PRO A 366 -21.50 16.93 -26.79
C PRO A 366 -20.77 18.27 -26.72
N LEU A 367 -19.46 18.22 -26.44
CA LEU A 367 -18.54 19.33 -26.72
C LEU A 367 -18.05 19.20 -28.15
N SER A 368 -18.10 20.27 -28.95
CA SER A 368 -17.63 20.29 -30.34
C SER A 368 -16.75 21.51 -30.62
N GLU A 369 -15.67 21.29 -31.38
CA GLU A 369 -14.68 22.29 -31.73
C GLU A 369 -14.20 22.15 -33.18
N SER A 370 -14.48 23.17 -33.99
CA SER A 370 -14.08 23.26 -35.40
C SER A 370 -12.81 24.08 -35.62
N PHE A 371 -12.22 24.65 -34.56
CA PHE A 371 -11.00 25.46 -34.59
C PHE A 371 -11.01 26.67 -35.55
N THR A 372 -12.20 27.11 -36.00
CA THR A 372 -12.41 28.23 -36.92
C THR A 372 -12.20 29.57 -36.21
N THR A 373 -10.94 29.88 -35.90
CA THR A 373 -10.51 31.07 -35.16
C THR A 373 -9.02 31.35 -35.42
N SER A 374 -8.42 32.32 -34.73
CA SER A 374 -6.96 32.54 -34.73
C SER A 374 -6.29 31.95 -33.48
N THR A 375 -4.98 31.75 -33.53
CA THR A 375 -4.19 31.27 -32.37
C THR A 375 -4.35 32.18 -31.16
N GLU A 376 -4.36 33.50 -31.38
CA GLU A 376 -4.48 34.51 -30.32
C GLU A 376 -5.84 34.45 -29.63
N ALA A 377 -6.90 34.14 -30.37
CA ALA A 377 -8.24 34.04 -29.82
C ALA A 377 -8.50 32.69 -29.15
N PHE A 378 -8.03 31.59 -29.75
CA PHE A 378 -8.38 30.21 -29.35
C PHE A 378 -8.13 29.89 -27.87
N PHE A 379 -7.00 30.34 -27.32
CA PHE A 379 -6.61 30.10 -25.92
C PHE A 379 -7.12 31.16 -24.95
N THR A 380 -8.19 31.89 -25.31
CA THR A 380 -8.78 32.94 -24.46
C THR A 380 -10.21 32.60 -24.07
N ALA A 381 -10.64 33.06 -22.90
CA ALA A 381 -12.02 32.92 -22.45
C ALA A 381 -13.02 33.61 -23.37
N SER A 382 -12.59 34.67 -24.07
CA SER A 382 -13.38 35.38 -25.07
C SER A 382 -13.74 34.50 -26.27
N TYR A 383 -12.98 33.44 -26.54
CA TYR A 383 -13.36 32.43 -27.52
C TYR A 383 -14.30 31.40 -26.89
N LYS A 384 -13.83 30.68 -25.87
CA LYS A 384 -14.64 29.80 -25.03
C LYS A 384 -14.06 29.80 -23.61
N SER A 385 -14.90 30.05 -22.61
CA SER A 385 -14.56 29.87 -21.19
C SER A 385 -14.97 28.48 -20.71
N LEU A 386 -14.69 28.14 -19.45
CA LEU A 386 -15.11 26.87 -18.83
C LEU A 386 -16.63 26.60 -18.89
N THR A 387 -17.47 27.60 -19.18
CA THR A 387 -18.92 27.41 -19.39
C THR A 387 -19.26 26.92 -20.81
N GLY A 388 -18.25 26.78 -21.67
CA GLY A 388 -18.41 26.30 -23.05
C GLY A 388 -18.82 27.39 -24.03
N SER A 389 -19.03 28.62 -23.52
CA SER A 389 -19.39 29.80 -24.30
C SER A 389 -18.31 30.89 -24.17
N ALA A 390 -18.26 31.81 -25.13
CA ALA A 390 -17.42 33.00 -25.03
C ALA A 390 -17.76 33.79 -23.75
N GLY A 391 -16.75 34.20 -22.99
CA GLY A 391 -16.94 34.89 -21.73
C GLY A 391 -15.64 35.44 -21.13
N THR A 392 -15.65 35.64 -19.82
CA THR A 392 -14.50 36.09 -19.03
C THR A 392 -14.08 34.99 -18.06
N GLY A 393 -12.83 35.02 -17.57
CA GLY A 393 -12.31 34.01 -16.63
C GLY A 393 -11.36 33.00 -17.27
N THR A 394 -11.40 31.75 -16.81
CA THR A 394 -10.50 30.68 -17.29
C THR A 394 -10.91 30.21 -18.69
N PRO A 395 -9.98 30.20 -19.68
CA PRO A 395 -10.25 29.66 -21.01
C PRO A 395 -10.56 28.15 -20.97
N LEU A 396 -11.45 27.69 -21.86
CA LEU A 396 -11.77 26.26 -22.01
C LEU A 396 -10.55 25.46 -22.50
N TYR A 397 -9.78 26.05 -23.40
CA TYR A 397 -8.56 25.46 -23.95
C TYR A 397 -7.35 26.18 -23.39
N HIS A 398 -6.40 25.42 -22.86
CA HIS A 398 -5.18 25.99 -22.31
C HIS A 398 -3.95 25.28 -22.86
N ARG A 399 -2.98 26.09 -23.31
CA ARG A 399 -1.68 25.59 -23.73
C ARG A 399 -0.85 25.27 -22.49
N VAL A 400 -0.66 23.99 -22.20
CA VAL A 400 0.12 23.55 -21.04
C VAL A 400 1.61 23.66 -21.34
N THR A 401 2.07 23.10 -22.46
CA THR A 401 3.46 23.22 -22.94
C THR A 401 3.57 23.05 -24.45
N GLY A 402 4.75 23.35 -25.02
CA GLY A 402 5.06 23.16 -26.44
C GLY A 402 4.43 24.22 -27.35
N SER A 403 4.48 23.97 -28.66
CA SER A 403 3.82 24.84 -29.65
C SER A 403 2.47 24.24 -30.03
N ALA A 404 1.40 24.98 -29.76
CA ALA A 404 0.04 24.64 -30.11
C ALA A 404 -0.62 25.83 -30.82
N GLU A 405 -0.89 25.74 -32.11
CA GLU A 405 -1.25 26.88 -32.96
C GLU A 405 -2.46 26.53 -33.82
N ILE A 406 -3.32 27.52 -34.10
CA ILE A 406 -4.37 27.39 -35.11
C ILE A 406 -3.79 27.75 -36.47
N VAL A 407 -3.79 26.79 -37.39
CA VAL A 407 -3.29 26.92 -38.76
C VAL A 407 -4.40 26.52 -39.72
N ASP A 408 -4.79 27.44 -40.60
CA ASP A 408 -5.84 27.23 -41.60
C ASP A 408 -7.17 26.68 -41.02
N GLY A 409 -7.51 27.12 -39.80
CA GLY A 409 -8.72 26.69 -39.10
C GLY A 409 -8.63 25.33 -38.42
N ALA A 410 -7.42 24.79 -38.18
CA ALA A 410 -7.19 23.52 -37.50
C ALA A 410 -6.11 23.65 -36.40
N LEU A 411 -6.15 22.80 -35.36
CA LEU A 411 -5.20 22.82 -34.25
C LEU A 411 -3.93 22.00 -34.59
N SER A 412 -2.81 22.68 -34.75
CA SER A 412 -1.47 22.10 -34.85
C SER A 412 -0.85 21.92 -33.46
N LEU A 413 -0.36 20.72 -33.13
CA LEU A 413 0.34 20.39 -31.88
C LEU A 413 1.74 19.85 -32.19
N THR A 414 2.78 20.63 -31.88
CA THR A 414 4.19 20.23 -32.04
C THR A 414 4.88 20.08 -30.69
N GLY A 415 5.15 18.83 -30.30
CA GLY A 415 5.71 18.50 -28.98
C GLY A 415 4.95 19.17 -27.83
N ALA A 416 3.62 19.19 -27.92
CA ALA A 416 2.77 20.07 -27.15
C ALA A 416 1.75 19.32 -26.30
N ARG A 417 1.22 20.04 -25.31
CA ARG A 417 0.08 19.62 -24.47
C ARG A 417 -0.95 20.74 -24.45
N VAL A 418 -2.19 20.42 -24.76
CA VAL A 418 -3.34 21.32 -24.63
C VAL A 418 -4.38 20.63 -23.76
N SER A 419 -4.79 21.27 -22.67
CA SER A 419 -5.90 20.79 -21.84
C SER A 419 -7.22 21.38 -22.34
N VAL A 420 -8.28 20.59 -22.19
CA VAL A 420 -9.67 20.90 -22.57
C VAL A 420 -10.54 20.77 -21.33
N GLY A 421 -11.07 21.89 -20.84
CA GLY A 421 -11.94 21.94 -19.68
C GLY A 421 -11.23 21.89 -18.33
N ASN A 422 -9.92 22.15 -18.26
CA ASN A 422 -9.18 22.19 -16.99
C ASN A 422 -9.36 23.57 -16.32
N SER A 423 -9.90 23.60 -15.11
CA SER A 423 -10.18 24.80 -14.32
C SER A 423 -8.95 25.38 -13.64
N THR A 424 -7.88 24.60 -13.48
CA THR A 424 -6.60 25.00 -12.89
C THR A 424 -5.42 24.66 -13.81
N PRO A 425 -5.43 25.12 -15.07
CA PRO A 425 -4.57 24.55 -16.10
C PRO A 425 -3.08 24.90 -15.97
N THR A 426 -2.72 25.80 -15.06
CA THR A 426 -1.34 26.13 -14.67
C THR A 426 -0.82 25.24 -13.54
N VAL A 427 -1.68 24.49 -12.86
CA VAL A 427 -1.33 23.55 -11.80
C VAL A 427 -1.10 22.18 -12.42
N SER A 428 0.09 21.61 -12.23
CA SER A 428 0.38 20.26 -12.72
C SER A 428 -0.40 19.22 -11.92
N THR A 429 -1.06 18.29 -12.60
CA THR A 429 -1.71 17.16 -11.94
C THR A 429 -0.66 16.20 -11.38
N THR A 430 -1.07 15.44 -10.37
CA THR A 430 -0.22 14.49 -9.68
C THR A 430 -0.99 13.17 -9.48
N GLY A 431 -0.25 12.08 -9.28
CA GLY A 431 -0.87 10.79 -8.92
C GLY A 431 -1.58 10.83 -7.57
N SER A 432 -1.33 11.90 -6.79
CA SER A 432 -1.91 12.19 -5.49
C SER A 432 -3.07 13.18 -5.52
N ASP A 433 -3.49 13.65 -6.70
CA ASP A 433 -4.67 14.52 -6.81
C ASP A 433 -5.89 13.77 -6.27
N GLN A 434 -6.67 14.42 -5.40
CA GLN A 434 -7.86 13.81 -4.76
C GLN A 434 -9.16 14.20 -5.45
N GLN A 435 -9.08 15.21 -6.33
CA GLN A 435 -10.19 15.71 -7.10
C GLN A 435 -9.70 16.08 -8.49
N THR A 436 -10.59 15.89 -9.45
CA THR A 436 -10.41 16.33 -10.81
C THR A 436 -10.67 17.83 -10.89
N THR A 437 -9.87 18.55 -11.67
CA THR A 437 -10.02 20.01 -11.82
C THR A 437 -10.64 20.33 -13.17
N GLY A 438 -11.69 19.62 -13.54
CA GLY A 438 -12.29 19.71 -14.86
C GLY A 438 -13.76 20.11 -14.86
N VAL A 439 -14.29 20.32 -16.06
CA VAL A 439 -15.70 20.67 -16.27
C VAL A 439 -16.44 19.68 -17.19
N LEU A 440 -15.82 18.58 -17.62
CA LEU A 440 -16.46 17.57 -18.46
C LEU A 440 -17.09 16.47 -17.59
N PRO A 441 -18.38 16.14 -17.80
CA PRO A 441 -19.06 15.08 -17.05
C PRO A 441 -18.81 13.71 -17.70
N LEU A 442 -17.67 13.08 -17.38
CA LEU A 442 -17.19 11.84 -17.99
C LEU A 442 -17.55 10.60 -17.15
N VAL A 443 -18.72 10.61 -16.52
CA VAL A 443 -19.21 9.54 -15.60
C VAL A 443 -19.94 8.39 -16.30
N ALA A 444 -20.21 8.52 -17.58
CA ALA A 444 -20.85 7.50 -18.42
C ALA A 444 -20.02 7.30 -19.69
N ASP A 445 -20.26 6.20 -20.41
CA ASP A 445 -19.49 5.87 -21.60
C ASP A 445 -19.49 7.05 -22.59
N TYR A 446 -18.30 7.43 -23.04
CA TYR A 446 -18.12 8.54 -23.96
C TYR A 446 -17.04 8.20 -25.00
N ARG A 447 -17.05 8.95 -26.09
CA ARG A 447 -16.04 8.88 -27.14
C ARG A 447 -15.44 10.25 -27.41
N VAL A 448 -14.16 10.26 -27.74
CA VAL A 448 -13.45 11.41 -28.30
C VAL A 448 -13.23 11.15 -29.79
N SER A 449 -13.73 12.04 -30.63
CA SER A 449 -13.56 11.98 -32.08
C SER A 449 -12.73 13.17 -32.56
N PHE A 450 -11.87 12.95 -33.55
CA PHE A 450 -11.08 14.00 -34.18
C PHE A 450 -10.69 13.63 -35.61
N LYS A 451 -10.55 14.61 -36.49
CA LYS A 451 -10.06 14.44 -37.85
C LYS A 451 -8.59 14.79 -37.92
N VAL A 452 -7.80 13.95 -38.58
CA VAL A 452 -6.37 14.21 -38.83
C VAL A 452 -6.25 15.01 -40.12
N VAL A 453 -5.73 16.22 -40.07
CA VAL A 453 -5.48 17.07 -41.26
C VAL A 453 -4.12 16.75 -41.86
N SER A 454 -3.08 16.67 -41.02
CA SER A 454 -1.73 16.27 -41.44
C SER A 454 -0.89 15.79 -40.25
N VAL A 455 0.21 15.10 -40.55
CA VAL A 455 1.25 14.70 -39.59
C VAL A 455 2.63 15.08 -40.16
N ALA A 456 3.54 15.52 -39.29
CA ALA A 456 4.89 15.96 -39.66
C ALA A 456 5.89 15.78 -38.50
N GLY A 457 7.16 16.13 -38.74
CA GLY A 457 8.23 15.97 -37.77
C GLY A 457 8.68 14.51 -37.65
N ASP A 458 8.97 14.08 -36.43
CA ASP A 458 9.26 12.67 -36.12
C ASP A 458 7.95 11.87 -36.03
N THR A 459 7.56 11.26 -37.16
CA THR A 459 6.29 10.52 -37.25
C THR A 459 6.32 9.15 -36.58
N SER A 460 7.47 8.69 -36.09
CA SER A 460 7.55 7.45 -35.29
C SER A 460 7.01 7.62 -33.87
N LYS A 461 6.88 8.86 -33.41
CA LYS A 461 6.43 9.23 -32.08
C LYS A 461 4.91 9.37 -31.98
N ALA A 462 4.41 9.44 -30.75
CA ALA A 462 2.98 9.30 -30.47
C ALA A 462 2.20 10.61 -30.36
N PHE A 463 0.95 10.55 -30.81
CA PHE A 463 -0.17 11.35 -30.31
C PHE A 463 -0.90 10.59 -29.20
N MET A 464 -1.31 11.29 -28.16
CA MET A 464 -1.94 10.70 -26.98
C MET A 464 -3.10 11.56 -26.48
N ILE A 465 -4.07 10.91 -25.84
CA ILE A 465 -5.16 11.56 -25.12
C ILE A 465 -5.14 11.07 -23.68
N TYR A 466 -5.24 12.02 -22.77
CA TYR A 466 -5.30 11.76 -21.34
C TYR A 466 -6.60 12.31 -20.75
N VAL A 467 -7.02 11.74 -19.62
CA VAL A 467 -8.06 12.28 -18.74
C VAL A 467 -7.43 12.66 -17.39
N ASP A 468 -7.79 13.83 -16.87
CA ASP A 468 -7.32 14.39 -15.58
C ASP A 468 -5.81 14.29 -15.37
N ASN A 469 -5.07 14.56 -16.45
CA ASN A 469 -3.62 14.58 -16.45
C ASN A 469 -3.14 15.67 -17.40
N ASN A 470 -2.43 16.67 -16.90
CA ASN A 470 -1.81 17.69 -17.74
C ASN A 470 -0.28 17.58 -17.76
N THR A 471 0.31 16.49 -17.28
CA THR A 471 1.77 16.30 -17.18
C THR A 471 2.36 15.44 -18.31
N ALA A 472 3.66 15.17 -18.23
CA ALA A 472 4.35 14.25 -19.13
C ALA A 472 4.27 12.77 -18.69
N SER A 473 3.96 12.48 -17.42
CA SER A 473 3.86 11.12 -16.89
C SER A 473 2.41 10.67 -16.92
N SER A 474 2.12 9.47 -17.45
CA SER A 474 0.77 8.91 -17.33
C SER A 474 0.37 8.56 -15.92
N ALA A 475 1.28 8.45 -14.96
CA ALA A 475 0.91 8.19 -13.57
C ALA A 475 0.48 9.45 -12.78
N ASN A 476 0.67 10.64 -13.34
CA ASN A 476 0.39 11.91 -12.66
C ASN A 476 -1.07 12.34 -12.83
N SER A 477 -1.95 11.48 -12.36
CA SER A 477 -3.39 11.63 -12.34
C SER A 477 -3.93 10.74 -11.24
N LEU A 478 -5.06 11.13 -10.63
CA LEU A 478 -5.82 10.25 -9.74
C LEU A 478 -6.20 8.89 -10.38
N TRP A 479 -6.25 8.83 -11.72
CA TRP A 479 -6.51 7.59 -12.45
C TRP A 479 -5.26 6.74 -12.69
N GLY A 480 -4.12 7.13 -12.12
CA GLY A 480 -2.83 6.49 -12.34
C GLY A 480 -2.50 6.36 -13.84
N GLY A 481 -1.76 5.31 -14.19
CA GLY A 481 -1.32 5.04 -15.58
C GLY A 481 -2.45 4.95 -16.60
N ALA A 482 -3.66 4.57 -16.17
CA ALA A 482 -4.84 4.48 -17.02
C ALA A 482 -5.30 5.85 -17.54
N SER A 483 -4.89 6.94 -16.89
CA SER A 483 -5.18 8.30 -17.36
C SER A 483 -4.80 8.53 -18.82
N LYS A 484 -3.75 7.85 -19.33
CA LYS A 484 -3.43 7.79 -20.76
C LYS A 484 -4.22 6.66 -21.43
N PHE A 485 -5.46 6.93 -21.78
CA PHE A 485 -6.33 5.94 -22.39
C PHE A 485 -6.15 5.81 -23.92
N TYR A 486 -5.41 6.71 -24.56
CA TYR A 486 -5.07 6.61 -25.98
C TYR A 486 -3.63 7.01 -26.26
N SER A 487 -2.93 6.22 -27.09
CA SER A 487 -1.56 6.46 -27.51
C SER A 487 -1.31 5.77 -28.84
N VAL A 488 -0.90 6.52 -29.86
CA VAL A 488 -0.72 6.00 -31.22
C VAL A 488 0.41 6.74 -31.95
N ALA A 489 1.26 6.01 -32.67
CA ALA A 489 2.33 6.63 -33.47
C ALA A 489 1.75 7.43 -34.64
N LEU A 490 2.30 8.62 -34.93
CA LEU A 490 1.76 9.51 -35.97
C LEU A 490 1.76 8.88 -37.36
N ASN A 491 2.73 8.03 -37.67
CA ASN A 491 2.82 7.31 -38.95
C ASN A 491 1.68 6.29 -39.19
N SER A 492 0.88 5.99 -38.16
CA SER A 492 -0.32 5.16 -38.29
C SER A 492 -1.61 5.97 -38.46
N LEU A 493 -1.51 7.30 -38.39
CA LEU A 493 -2.62 8.22 -38.62
C LEU A 493 -2.66 8.65 -40.08
N VAL A 494 -3.84 8.55 -40.70
CA VAL A 494 -4.06 8.85 -42.11
C VAL A 494 -4.67 10.25 -42.25
N PRO A 495 -4.00 11.19 -42.93
CA PRO A 495 -4.57 12.49 -43.26
C PRO A 495 -5.92 12.38 -43.98
N GLY A 496 -6.91 13.17 -43.55
CA GLY A 496 -8.29 13.16 -44.03
C GLY A 496 -9.22 12.20 -43.28
N GLN A 497 -8.71 11.30 -42.45
CA GLN A 497 -9.51 10.34 -41.69
C GLN A 497 -9.95 10.89 -40.33
N THR A 498 -11.18 10.55 -39.94
CA THR A 498 -11.72 10.76 -38.59
C THR A 498 -11.50 9.51 -37.74
N TYR A 499 -10.96 9.70 -36.54
CA TYR A 499 -10.73 8.66 -35.55
C TYR A 499 -11.73 8.83 -34.41
N GLN A 500 -12.20 7.70 -33.87
CA GLN A 500 -13.08 7.64 -32.70
C GLN A 500 -12.41 6.79 -31.63
N VAL A 501 -12.31 7.32 -30.43
CA VAL A 501 -11.59 6.73 -29.31
C VAL A 501 -12.54 6.61 -28.13
N SER A 502 -12.76 5.39 -27.63
CA SER A 502 -13.49 5.17 -26.38
C SER A 502 -12.71 5.79 -25.22
N GLY A 503 -13.40 6.60 -24.41
CA GLY A 503 -12.81 7.26 -23.26
C GLY A 503 -12.67 6.35 -22.04
N LEU A 504 -11.82 6.74 -21.10
CA LEU A 504 -11.80 6.16 -19.75
C LEU A 504 -12.91 6.80 -18.90
N LEU A 505 -13.81 6.01 -18.34
CA LEU A 505 -14.79 6.48 -17.34
C LEU A 505 -14.07 7.17 -16.19
N ALA A 506 -14.47 8.41 -15.91
CA ALA A 506 -13.82 9.29 -14.96
C ALA A 506 -14.87 9.96 -14.05
N SER A 507 -14.76 11.26 -13.77
CA SER A 507 -15.62 11.96 -12.82
C SER A 507 -16.63 12.89 -13.51
N ALA A 508 -17.50 13.52 -12.71
CA ALA A 508 -18.44 14.54 -13.18
C ALA A 508 -17.75 15.87 -13.56
N ASN A 509 -16.48 16.02 -13.20
CA ASN A 509 -15.69 17.24 -13.30
C ASN A 509 -14.30 16.93 -13.84
N SER A 510 -14.23 16.15 -14.92
CA SER A 510 -12.97 15.75 -15.56
C SER A 510 -12.52 16.74 -16.64
N PHE A 511 -11.25 16.73 -16.98
CA PHE A 511 -10.72 17.43 -18.15
C PHE A 511 -9.92 16.46 -19.03
N LEU A 512 -9.76 16.80 -20.30
CA LEU A 512 -8.93 16.01 -21.22
C LEU A 512 -7.64 16.76 -21.55
N THR A 513 -6.58 16.03 -21.88
CA THR A 513 -5.35 16.60 -22.46
C THR A 513 -5.00 15.93 -23.77
N LEU A 514 -4.88 16.73 -24.84
CA LEU A 514 -4.32 16.32 -26.11
C LEU A 514 -2.81 16.52 -26.08
N ARG A 515 -2.04 15.51 -26.50
CA ARG A 515 -0.58 15.55 -26.39
C ARG A 515 0.13 14.96 -27.60
N THR A 516 1.23 15.59 -28.01
CA THR A 516 2.27 14.97 -28.84
C THR A 516 3.59 14.84 -28.08
N GLU A 517 4.37 13.79 -28.38
CA GLU A 517 5.76 13.70 -27.90
C GLU A 517 6.67 14.74 -28.57
N SER A 518 7.86 14.93 -27.99
CA SER A 518 8.84 15.90 -28.50
C SER A 518 9.15 15.70 -29.99
N ALA A 519 9.20 16.78 -30.77
CA ALA A 519 9.46 16.78 -32.21
C ALA A 519 8.41 16.08 -33.10
N ALA A 520 7.29 15.61 -32.53
CA ALA A 520 6.15 15.10 -33.30
C ALA A 520 5.14 16.24 -33.53
N THR A 521 4.61 16.35 -34.76
CA THR A 521 3.60 17.35 -35.13
C THR A 521 2.36 16.68 -35.70
N ILE A 522 1.19 16.98 -35.14
CA ILE A 522 -0.11 16.60 -35.69
C ILE A 522 -0.98 17.84 -35.87
N VAL A 523 -1.73 17.90 -36.97
CA VAL A 523 -2.76 18.92 -37.19
C VAL A 523 -4.13 18.23 -37.12
N LEU A 524 -4.97 18.70 -36.20
CA LEU A 524 -6.27 18.13 -35.87
C LEU A 524 -7.40 19.10 -36.21
N ASP A 525 -8.52 18.56 -36.65
CA ASP A 525 -9.76 19.30 -36.87
C ASP A 525 -10.96 18.51 -36.33
N ASP A 526 -12.15 19.11 -36.27
CA ASP A 526 -13.41 18.47 -35.91
C ASP A 526 -13.34 17.67 -34.57
N LEU A 527 -12.85 18.29 -33.49
CA LEU A 527 -12.79 17.62 -32.18
C LEU A 527 -14.18 17.56 -31.54
N VAL A 528 -14.63 16.34 -31.19
CA VAL A 528 -15.91 16.10 -30.53
C VAL A 528 -15.72 15.20 -29.31
N VAL A 529 -16.30 15.58 -28.16
CA VAL A 529 -16.44 14.73 -26.98
C VAL A 529 -17.92 14.52 -26.74
N GLU A 530 -18.39 13.28 -26.78
CA GLU A 530 -19.83 12.98 -26.74
C GLU A 530 -20.11 11.64 -26.06
N ALA A 531 -21.32 11.48 -25.53
CA ALA A 531 -21.76 10.21 -24.97
C ALA A 531 -21.75 9.10 -26.02
N ALA A 532 -21.31 7.90 -25.63
CA ALA A 532 -21.41 6.69 -26.43
C ALA A 532 -22.79 6.07 -26.16
N ASN A 533 -23.62 5.98 -27.22
CA ASN A 533 -24.94 5.34 -27.16
C ASN A 533 -24.84 3.84 -27.45
#